data_AF-A0A7V4HHE6-F1
#
_entry.id   AF-A0A7V4HHE6-F1
#
_cell.length_a   1.000
_cell.length_b   1.000
_cell.length_c   1.000
_cell.angle_alpha   90.00
_cell.angle_beta   90.00
_cell.angle_gamma   90.00
#
_symmetry.space_group_name_H-M   'P 1'
#
loop_
_entity.id
_entity.type
_entity.pdbx_description
1 polymer ?
#
loop_
_entity_poly.entity_id
_entity_poly.type
_entity_poly.pdbx_seq_one_letter_code
_entity_poly.pdbx_strand_id
1 'polypeptide(L)' 'GARSDLVAWDPHGRIRIKDELLDLAGIREEVWLVGALDRFEIWSVERYKQAQASDQASFEEAARYVGF' A
#
# COMPACT_ATOMS: atom_id res chain seq x y z
N GLY A 1 -8.39 14.58 0.07
CA GLY A 1 -7.00 15.07 -0.08
C GLY A 1 -6.74 15.31 -1.56
N ALA A 2 -5.78 16.14 -1.94
CA ALA A 2 -5.58 16.52 -3.35
C ALA A 2 -5.21 15.36 -4.30
N ARG A 3 -4.97 14.15 -3.78
CA ARG A 3 -4.63 12.93 -4.54
C ARG A 3 -5.44 11.71 -4.08
N SER A 4 -6.77 11.87 -4.01
CA SER A 4 -7.71 10.77 -3.71
C SER A 4 -8.83 10.78 -4.73
N ASP A 5 -9.22 9.61 -5.23
CA ASP A 5 -10.32 9.48 -6.19
C ASP A 5 -11.27 8.35 -5.81
N LEU A 6 -12.56 8.54 -6.11
CA LEU A 6 -13.57 7.50 -5.98
C LEU A 6 -13.63 6.74 -7.30
N VAL A 7 -13.32 5.45 -7.26
CA VAL A 7 -13.31 4.59 -8.44
C VAL A 7 -14.42 3.55 -8.36
N ALA A 8 -15.03 3.25 -9.50
CA ALA A 8 -15.99 2.17 -9.63
C ALA A 8 -15.28 0.87 -10.01
N TRP A 9 -15.86 -0.24 -9.57
CA TRP A 9 -15.48 -1.57 -10.04
C TRP A 9 -16.06 -1.81 -11.42
N ASP A 10 -15.28 -2.45 -12.29
CA ASP A 10 -15.83 -3.00 -13.52
C ASP A 10 -16.57 -4.34 -13.25
N PRO A 11 -17.30 -4.88 -14.22
CA PRO A 11 -18.02 -6.16 -14.05
C PRO A 11 -17.13 -7.37 -13.74
N HIS A 12 -15.82 -7.27 -13.93
CA HIS A 12 -14.85 -8.32 -13.63
C HIS A 12 -14.15 -8.10 -12.28
N GLY A 13 -14.57 -7.11 -11.49
CA GLY A 13 -13.98 -6.81 -10.20
C GLY A 13 -12.61 -6.13 -10.30
N ARG A 14 -12.34 -5.39 -11.38
CA ARG A 14 -11.10 -4.59 -11.52
C ARG A 14 -11.37 -3.13 -11.19
N ILE A 15 -10.33 -2.43 -10.73
CA ILE A 15 -10.32 -0.97 -10.56
C ILE A 15 -9.23 -0.36 -11.44
N ARG A 16 -9.51 0.79 -12.07
CA ARG A 16 -8.51 1.58 -12.80
C ARG A 16 -7.83 2.55 -11.83
N ILE A 17 -6.53 2.39 -11.64
CA ILE A 17 -5.70 3.36 -10.90
C ILE A 17 -5.18 4.39 -11.90
N LYS A 18 -5.22 5.68 -11.54
CA LYS A 18 -4.65 6.75 -12.36
C LYS A 18 -3.13 6.61 -12.45
N ASP A 19 -2.59 6.93 -13.62
CA ASP A 19 -1.17 6.78 -13.91
C ASP A 19 -0.31 7.63 -12.95
N GLU A 20 -0.77 8.84 -12.57
CA GLU A 20 -0.11 9.69 -11.57
C GLU A 20 0.06 9.03 -10.18
N LEU A 21 -0.89 8.16 -9.79
CA LEU A 21 -0.83 7.44 -8.53
C LEU A 21 0.09 6.21 -8.63
N LEU A 22 0.11 5.55 -9.79
CA LEU A 22 1.03 4.46 -10.08
C LEU A 22 2.48 4.96 -10.08
N ASP A 23 2.74 6.11 -10.72
CA ASP A 23 4.06 6.76 -10.77
C ASP A 23 4.53 7.15 -9.37
N LEU A 24 3.64 7.75 -8.57
CA LEU A 24 3.92 8.11 -7.18
C LEU A 24 4.27 6.85 -6.36
N ALA A 25 3.51 5.77 -6.52
CA ALA A 25 3.73 4.49 -5.84
C ALA A 25 4.93 3.71 -6.39
N GLY A 26 5.47 4.09 -7.55
CA GLY A 26 6.57 3.38 -8.22
C GLY A 26 6.16 2.02 -8.78
N ILE A 27 4.89 1.85 -9.13
CA ILE A 27 4.33 0.60 -9.66
C ILE A 27 4.45 0.56 -11.17
N ARG A 28 4.83 -0.60 -11.73
CA ARG A 28 4.93 -0.79 -13.18
C ARG A 28 4.17 -2.02 -13.66
N GLU A 29 4.67 -3.21 -13.34
CA GLU A 29 4.16 -4.47 -13.90
C GLU A 29 3.58 -5.39 -12.82
N GLU A 30 4.28 -5.51 -11.69
CA GLU A 30 3.86 -6.33 -10.56
C GLU A 30 3.51 -5.46 -9.36
N VAL A 31 2.47 -5.87 -8.63
CA VAL A 31 2.03 -5.24 -7.39
C VAL A 31 1.73 -6.29 -6.35
N TRP A 32 1.92 -5.92 -5.09
CA TRP A 32 1.40 -6.69 -3.96
C TRP A 32 0.21 -5.96 -3.36
N LEU A 33 -0.86 -6.73 -3.11
CA LEU A 33 -2.04 -6.27 -2.38
C LEU A 33 -1.92 -6.75 -0.94
N VAL A 34 -1.74 -5.80 -0.03
CA VAL A 34 -1.45 -6.07 1.38
C VAL A 34 -2.64 -5.67 2.21
N GLY A 35 -3.15 -6.58 3.05
CA GLY A 35 -4.24 -6.29 3.97
C GLY A 35 -3.75 -5.43 5.15
N ALA A 36 -4.48 -4.37 5.45
CA ALA A 36 -4.18 -3.43 6.52
C ALA A 36 -5.46 -3.14 7.33
N LEU A 37 -5.91 -4.15 8.07
CA LEU A 37 -7.09 -4.12 8.96
C LEU A 37 -8.40 -3.69 8.27
N ASP A 38 -8.63 -2.39 8.13
CA ASP A 38 -9.84 -1.76 7.56
C ASP A 38 -9.70 -1.38 6.08
N ARG A 39 -8.50 -1.54 5.52
CA ARG A 39 -8.18 -1.24 4.12
C ARG A 39 -7.24 -2.28 3.53
N PHE A 40 -6.98 -2.14 2.24
CA PHE A 40 -5.84 -2.77 1.60
C PHE A 40 -4.92 -1.70 1.03
N GLU A 41 -3.66 -2.05 0.88
CA GLU A 41 -2.63 -1.21 0.31
C GLU A 41 -2.09 -1.87 -0.95
N ILE A 42 -1.73 -1.05 -1.93
CA ILE A 42 -1.13 -1.50 -3.18
C ILE A 42 0.31 -1.01 -3.19
N TRP A 43 1.24 -1.95 -3.30
CA TRP A 43 2.66 -1.68 -3.19
C TRP A 43 3.44 -2.13 -4.43
N SER A 44 4.49 -1.39 -4.78
CA SER A 44 5.62 -1.95 -5.51
C SER A 44 6.28 -3.02 -4.64
N VAL A 45 6.59 -4.15 -5.26
CA VAL A 45 7.22 -5.30 -4.58
C VAL A 45 8.54 -4.90 -3.92
N GLU A 46 9.36 -4.13 -4.62
CA GLU A 46 10.66 -3.67 -4.16
C GLU A 46 10.52 -2.72 -2.98
N ARG A 47 9.60 -1.75 -3.08
CA ARG A 47 9.36 -0.78 -2.01
C ARG A 47 8.79 -1.45 -0.76
N TYR A 48 7.91 -2.43 -0.91
CA TYR A 48 7.39 -3.18 0.22
C TYR A 48 8.48 -3.96 0.95
N LYS A 49 9.36 -4.66 0.20
CA LYS A 49 10.50 -5.39 0.80
C LYS A 49 11.44 -4.47 1.57
N GLN A 50 11.71 -3.27 1.04
CA GLN A 50 12.52 -2.26 1.72
C GLN A 50 11.84 -1.69 2.97
N ALA A 51 10.53 -1.44 2.89
CA ALA A 51 9.75 -0.96 4.02
C ALA A 51 9.69 -2.00 5.14
N GLN A 52 9.41 -3.28 4.83
CA GLN A 52 9.40 -4.36 5.83
C GLN A 52 10.74 -4.52 6.56
N ALA A 53 11.86 -4.44 5.84
CA ALA A 53 13.18 -4.53 6.47
C ALA A 53 13.41 -3.40 7.48
N SER A 54 12.83 -2.22 7.23
CA SER A 54 12.92 -1.05 8.12
C SER A 54 11.92 -1.16 9.27
N ASP A 55 10.69 -1.58 8.98
CA ASP A 55 9.59 -1.71 9.95
C ASP A 55 9.85 -2.81 10.98
N GLN A 56 10.54 -3.91 10.60
CA GLN A 56 10.89 -4.97 11.55
C GLN A 56 11.76 -4.42 12.71
N ALA A 57 12.58 -3.40 12.44
CA ALA A 57 13.41 -2.75 13.46
C ALA A 57 12.59 -1.79 14.34
N SER A 58 11.58 -1.11 13.79
CA SER A 58 10.75 -0.16 14.52
C SER A 58 9.50 -0.78 15.17
N PHE A 59 9.12 -2.01 14.79
CA PHE A 59 7.91 -2.66 15.31
C PHE A 59 7.97 -2.87 16.82
N GLU A 60 9.12 -3.26 17.36
CA GLU A 60 9.29 -3.40 18.81
C GLU A 60 9.10 -2.08 19.55
N GLU A 61 9.55 -0.96 18.99
CA GLU A 61 9.37 0.36 19.58
C GLU A 61 7.91 0.83 19.48
N ALA A 62 7.28 0.61 18.32
CA ALA A 62 5.87 0.94 18.12
C ALA A 62 4.97 0.12 19.07
N ALA A 63 5.22 -1.17 19.25
CA ALA A 63 4.46 -2.02 20.18
C ALA A 63 4.53 -1.52 21.63
N ARG A 64 5.69 -1.04 22.08
CA ARG A 64 5.85 -0.43 23.42
C ARG A 64 5.03 0.85 23.59
N TYR A 65 4.89 1.66 22.54
CA TYR A 65 4.08 2.88 22.58
C TYR A 65 2.57 2.61 22.58
N VAL A 66 2.14 1.51 21.98
CA VAL A 66 0.72 1.13 21.90
C VAL A 66 0.25 0.34 23.13
N GLY A 67 1.17 -0.04 24.04
CA GLY A 67 0.84 -0.57 25.36
C GLY A 67 0.35 -2.02 25.35
N PHE A 68 1.12 -2.91 24.70
CA PHE A 68 1.03 -4.36 24.92
C PHE A 68 2.03 -4.83 25.98
#